data_AF-X1NTA1-F1
#
_entry.id   AF-X1NTA1-F1
#
_cell.length_a   1.000
_cell.length_b   1.000
_cell.length_c   1.000
_cell.angle_alpha   90.00
_cell.angle_beta   90.00
_cell.angle_gamma   90.00
#
_symmetry.space_group_name_H-M   'P 1'
#
loop_
_entity.id
_entity.type
_entity.pdbx_description
1 polymer ?
#
loop_
_entity_poly.entity_id
_entity_poly.type
_entity_poly.pdbx_seq_one_letter_code
_entity_poly.pdbx_strand_id
1 'polypeptide(L)'
;DGVERALTSDMLVIADSERAIAIAGVMGGANSEVSQETGSILLESASFNPASIHYTSHSLGLVSEASMRFERVICPELTLPAIKRATQLILQMAGGQAAQGLLDVYPGKQEQKPILLRADRVKRLLGVEFSPDQIASTLTLLGFDLKPAPSASELLVTAPYWRSDVHLEADLIEEVARIVGYDKIPITMLGRPLPRQNPEPVIGLKKKVRQALAGYGFQEVITYSLTGREVMEKVFQRSPLEPEPIHLANAMTAEQEYLRTNLRGNLLVALEAN
;
A
#
# COMPACT_ATOMS: atom_id res chain seq x y z
N ASP A 1 9.85 -24.65 -7.89
CA ASP A 1 9.80 -24.54 -9.37
C ASP A 1 11.00 -25.23 -10.06
N GLY A 2 11.95 -25.83 -9.32
CA GLY A 2 13.13 -26.47 -9.90
C GLY A 2 14.19 -25.48 -10.41
N VAL A 3 14.01 -24.18 -10.14
CA VAL A 3 14.93 -23.12 -10.54
C VAL A 3 15.83 -22.76 -9.36
N GLU A 4 17.14 -22.75 -9.60
CA GLU A 4 18.11 -22.28 -8.59
C GLU A 4 18.05 -20.75 -8.49
N ARG A 5 17.98 -20.24 -7.26
CA ARG A 5 17.81 -18.81 -6.97
C ARG A 5 18.96 -18.35 -6.08
N ALA A 6 19.65 -17.29 -6.49
CA ALA A 6 20.66 -16.64 -5.65
C ALA A 6 19.97 -15.81 -4.56
N LEU A 7 20.22 -16.15 -3.30
CA LEU A 7 19.65 -15.44 -2.15
C LEU A 7 20.61 -14.36 -1.65
N THR A 8 20.06 -13.27 -1.13
CA THR A 8 20.82 -12.22 -0.42
C THR A 8 20.60 -12.32 1.09
N SER A 9 21.44 -11.64 1.88
CA SER A 9 21.38 -11.65 3.35
C SER A 9 20.07 -11.11 3.92
N ASP A 10 19.32 -10.33 3.14
CA ASP A 10 18.07 -9.69 3.58
C ASP A 10 16.83 -10.57 3.31
N MET A 11 17.01 -11.71 2.63
CA MET A 11 15.94 -12.65 2.32
C MET A 11 15.76 -13.64 3.45
N LEU A 12 14.54 -13.70 4.01
CA LEU A 12 14.20 -14.65 5.05
C LEU A 12 14.01 -16.05 4.47
N VAL A 13 14.70 -17.02 5.06
CA VAL A 13 14.57 -18.44 4.71
C VAL A 13 14.07 -19.25 5.88
N ILE A 14 13.41 -20.34 5.55
CA ILE A 14 13.13 -21.43 6.48
C ILE A 14 14.17 -22.49 6.18
N ALA A 15 14.88 -22.97 7.20
CA ALA A 15 16.00 -23.87 7.05
C ALA A 15 15.94 -25.01 8.08
N ASP A 16 16.44 -26.17 7.66
CA ASP A 16 16.79 -27.26 8.57
C ASP A 16 18.23 -27.07 9.08
N SER A 17 18.81 -28.10 9.70
CA SER A 17 20.18 -28.05 10.23
C SER A 17 21.27 -27.93 9.17
N GLU A 18 20.96 -28.21 7.90
CA GLU A 18 21.94 -28.31 6.82
C GLU A 18 21.71 -27.28 5.70
N ARG A 19 20.45 -26.94 5.38
CA ARG A 19 20.09 -26.13 4.21
C ARG A 19 18.75 -25.41 4.34
N ALA A 20 18.55 -24.41 3.47
CA ALA A 20 17.25 -23.78 3.28
C ALA A 20 16.26 -24.76 2.63
N ILE A 21 15.03 -24.77 3.16
CA ILE A 21 13.91 -25.59 2.67
C ILE A 21 12.83 -24.74 2.00
N ALA A 22 12.74 -23.45 2.33
CA ALA A 22 11.79 -22.53 1.71
C ALA A 22 12.26 -21.08 1.78
N ILE A 23 11.79 -20.28 0.82
CA ILE A 23 11.83 -18.82 0.91
C ILE A 23 10.58 -18.40 1.68
N ALA A 24 10.78 -17.95 2.90
CA ALA A 24 9.71 -17.73 3.87
C ALA A 24 8.62 -16.82 3.29
N GLY A 25 7.37 -17.30 3.31
CA GLY A 25 6.21 -16.54 2.81
C GLY A 25 6.16 -16.29 1.29
N VAL A 26 7.11 -16.81 0.52
CA VAL A 26 7.15 -16.63 -0.95
C VAL A 26 6.94 -17.95 -1.66
N MET A 27 7.81 -18.94 -1.43
CA MET A 27 7.79 -20.22 -2.15
C MET A 27 8.52 -21.33 -1.40
N GLY A 28 7.94 -22.53 -1.38
CA GLY A 28 8.59 -23.74 -0.88
C GLY A 28 9.70 -24.23 -1.82
N GLY A 29 10.74 -24.84 -1.24
CA GLY A 29 11.79 -25.51 -1.99
C GLY A 29 11.38 -26.90 -2.44
N ALA A 30 11.99 -27.38 -3.53
CA ALA A 30 11.72 -28.71 -4.07
C ALA A 30 12.17 -29.86 -3.12
N ASN A 31 13.09 -29.57 -2.20
CA ASN A 31 13.59 -30.52 -1.22
C ASN A 31 12.59 -30.88 -0.12
N SER A 32 11.56 -30.07 0.11
CA SER A 32 10.52 -30.32 1.12
C SER A 32 9.10 -30.31 0.53
N GLU A 33 8.98 -30.42 -0.80
CA GLU A 33 7.69 -30.44 -1.48
C GLU A 33 6.95 -31.75 -1.24
N VAL A 34 5.64 -31.67 -1.04
CA VAL A 34 4.77 -32.85 -0.88
C VAL A 34 4.59 -33.53 -2.23
N SER A 35 4.84 -34.84 -2.29
CA SER A 35 4.70 -35.69 -3.48
C SER A 35 3.63 -36.76 -3.27
N GLN A 36 3.38 -37.57 -4.30
CA GLN A 36 2.46 -38.72 -4.22
C GLN A 36 2.93 -39.79 -3.23
N GLU A 37 4.22 -39.81 -2.90
CA GLU A 37 4.83 -40.79 -1.99
C GLU A 37 4.86 -40.29 -0.54
N THR A 38 4.45 -39.04 -0.29
CA THR A 38 4.51 -38.44 1.05
C THR A 38 3.50 -39.09 2.00
N GLY A 39 4.01 -39.87 2.96
CA GLY A 39 3.20 -40.48 4.01
C GLY A 39 3.05 -39.65 5.29
N SER A 40 3.81 -38.56 5.44
CA SER A 40 3.79 -37.70 6.63
C SER A 40 4.09 -36.27 6.24
N ILE A 41 3.33 -35.33 6.79
CA ILE A 41 3.44 -33.90 6.49
C ILE A 41 3.64 -33.10 7.78
N LEU A 42 4.47 -32.06 7.70
CA LEU A 42 4.55 -31.01 8.70
C LEU A 42 3.82 -29.79 8.14
N LEU A 43 2.85 -29.25 8.90
CA LEU A 43 2.11 -28.07 8.48
C LEU A 43 2.75 -26.82 9.08
N GLU A 44 3.07 -25.87 8.21
CA GLU A 44 3.50 -24.54 8.60
C GLU A 44 2.33 -23.56 8.54
N SER A 45 2.19 -22.73 9.57
CA SER A 45 1.33 -21.55 9.54
C SER A 45 2.05 -20.41 10.24
N ALA A 46 2.59 -19.49 9.45
CA ALA A 46 3.45 -18.41 9.94
C ALA A 46 2.88 -17.03 9.59
N SER A 47 3.43 -16.00 10.23
CA SER A 47 3.26 -14.60 9.85
C SER A 47 4.65 -14.00 9.67
N PHE A 48 4.88 -13.37 8.52
CA PHE A 48 6.18 -12.82 8.15
C PHE A 48 6.11 -11.29 8.05
N ASN A 49 7.28 -10.64 8.08
CA ASN A 49 7.36 -9.21 7.89
C ASN A 49 6.94 -8.84 6.43
N PRO A 50 5.87 -8.04 6.24
CA PRO A 50 5.35 -7.72 4.91
C PRO A 50 6.36 -7.06 3.98
N ALA A 51 7.23 -6.18 4.51
CA ALA A 51 8.25 -5.50 3.72
C ALA A 51 9.33 -6.49 3.24
N SER A 52 9.77 -7.41 4.10
CA SER A 52 10.73 -8.45 3.71
C SER A 52 10.16 -9.34 2.61
N ILE A 53 8.87 -9.74 2.72
CA ILE A 53 8.20 -10.50 1.67
C ILE A 53 8.11 -9.71 0.36
N HIS A 54 7.70 -8.44 0.41
CA HIS A 54 7.59 -7.58 -0.77
C HIS A 54 8.92 -7.46 -1.53
N TYR A 55 10.00 -7.15 -0.82
CA TYR A 55 11.32 -7.02 -1.44
C TYR A 55 11.84 -8.36 -1.98
N THR A 56 11.63 -9.45 -1.24
CA THR A 56 12.07 -10.78 -1.67
C THR A 56 11.30 -11.27 -2.90
N SER A 57 9.97 -11.11 -2.92
CA SER A 57 9.11 -11.50 -4.04
C SER A 57 9.48 -10.73 -5.31
N HIS A 58 9.68 -9.42 -5.22
CA HIS A 58 10.03 -8.58 -6.37
C HIS A 58 11.46 -8.81 -6.84
N SER A 59 12.43 -8.93 -5.94
CA SER A 59 13.84 -9.16 -6.30
C SER A 59 14.04 -10.49 -7.01
N LEU A 60 13.27 -11.51 -6.65
CA LEU A 60 13.33 -12.83 -7.28
C LEU A 60 12.35 -12.98 -8.46
N GLY A 61 11.48 -11.99 -8.73
CA GLY A 61 10.43 -12.10 -9.73
C GLY A 61 9.42 -13.21 -9.43
N LEU A 62 9.15 -13.47 -8.15
CA LEU A 62 8.29 -14.54 -7.65
C LEU A 62 7.08 -13.97 -6.89
N VAL A 63 6.07 -13.55 -7.64
CA VAL A 63 4.78 -13.12 -7.05
C VAL A 63 3.86 -14.32 -6.95
N SER A 64 3.61 -14.80 -5.72
CA SER A 64 2.72 -15.93 -5.44
C SER A 64 1.46 -15.47 -4.70
N GLU A 65 0.42 -16.30 -4.69
CA GLU A 65 -0.77 -16.08 -3.87
C GLU A 65 -0.43 -15.90 -2.38
N ALA A 66 0.58 -16.62 -1.89
CA ALA A 66 1.07 -16.48 -0.53
C ALA A 66 1.75 -15.12 -0.31
N SER A 67 2.69 -14.75 -1.18
CA SER A 67 3.44 -13.49 -1.03
C SER A 67 2.49 -12.28 -1.06
N MET A 68 1.53 -12.25 -2.00
CA MET A 68 0.53 -11.18 -2.09
C MET A 68 -0.31 -11.02 -0.82
N ARG A 69 -0.61 -12.12 -0.10
CA ARG A 69 -1.35 -12.05 1.16
C ARG A 69 -0.45 -11.55 2.29
N PHE A 70 0.78 -12.04 2.41
CA PHE A 70 1.71 -11.60 3.44
C PHE A 70 2.12 -10.12 3.28
N GLU A 71 2.22 -9.62 2.04
CA GLU A 71 2.47 -8.20 1.75
C GLU A 71 1.38 -7.27 2.31
N ARG A 72 0.16 -7.78 2.51
CA ARG A 72 -1.01 -7.01 3.01
C ARG A 72 -1.22 -7.09 4.52
N VAL A 73 -0.22 -7.54 5.28
CA VAL A 73 -0.27 -7.70 6.74
C VAL A 73 -1.34 -8.70 7.18
N ILE A 74 -0.91 -9.94 7.44
CA ILE A 74 -1.77 -10.96 8.04
C ILE A 74 -1.60 -10.90 9.57
N CYS A 75 -2.71 -10.78 10.30
CA CYS A 75 -2.68 -10.82 11.75
C CYS A 75 -2.03 -12.11 12.26
N PRO A 76 -1.01 -12.05 13.12
CA PRO A 76 -0.38 -13.26 13.66
C PRO A 76 -1.33 -14.18 14.42
N GLU A 77 -2.41 -13.65 15.03
CA GLU A 77 -3.40 -14.49 15.74
C GLU A 77 -4.19 -15.41 14.80
N LEU A 78 -4.12 -15.21 13.47
CA LEU A 78 -4.72 -16.12 12.47
C LEU A 78 -3.98 -17.45 12.33
N THR A 79 -2.70 -17.53 12.74
CA THR A 79 -1.88 -18.72 12.48
C THR A 79 -2.45 -19.97 13.15
N LEU A 80 -2.82 -19.85 14.42
CA LEU A 80 -3.35 -20.95 15.23
C LEU A 80 -4.72 -21.48 14.76
N PRO A 81 -5.74 -20.65 14.48
CA PRO A 81 -6.98 -21.16 13.90
C PRO A 81 -6.79 -21.71 12.48
N ALA A 82 -5.91 -21.11 11.67
CA ALA A 82 -5.65 -21.57 10.30
C ALA A 82 -5.04 -22.97 10.28
N ILE A 83 -3.98 -23.22 11.07
CA ILE A 83 -3.35 -24.55 11.11
C ILE A 83 -4.29 -25.62 11.63
N LYS A 84 -5.09 -25.31 12.66
CA LYS A 84 -6.10 -26.25 13.18
C LYS A 84 -7.15 -26.59 12.12
N ARG A 85 -7.61 -25.59 11.36
CA ARG A 85 -8.58 -25.79 10.28
C ARG A 85 -7.97 -26.59 9.12
N ALA A 86 -6.74 -26.30 8.74
CA ALA A 86 -6.01 -27.06 7.72
C ALA A 86 -5.84 -28.53 8.12
N THR A 87 -5.37 -28.80 9.34
CA THR A 87 -5.25 -30.17 9.88
C THR A 87 -6.60 -30.90 9.85
N GLN A 88 -7.68 -30.24 10.27
CA GLN A 88 -9.02 -30.84 10.25
C GLN A 88 -9.45 -31.23 8.83
N LEU A 89 -9.23 -30.35 7.85
CA LEU A 89 -9.59 -30.62 6.46
C LEU A 89 -8.77 -31.76 5.86
N ILE A 90 -7.48 -31.82 6.15
CA ILE A 90 -6.61 -32.91 5.68
C ILE A 90 -7.08 -34.25 6.24
N LEU A 91 -7.39 -34.33 7.54
CA LEU A 91 -7.93 -35.54 8.13
C LEU A 91 -9.27 -35.98 7.50
N GLN A 92 -10.13 -35.01 7.15
CA GLN A 92 -11.42 -35.29 6.53
C GLN A 92 -11.29 -35.77 5.07
N MET A 93 -10.31 -35.24 4.33
CA MET A 93 -10.18 -35.46 2.89
C MET A 93 -9.20 -36.57 2.53
N ALA A 94 -8.05 -36.62 3.18
CA ALA A 94 -6.97 -37.57 2.91
C ALA A 94 -6.87 -38.69 3.96
N GLY A 95 -7.58 -38.56 5.09
CA GLY A 95 -7.43 -39.46 6.23
C GLY A 95 -6.13 -39.20 7.00
N GLY A 96 -5.65 -40.23 7.71
CA GLY A 96 -4.44 -40.17 8.54
C GLY A 96 -4.71 -39.85 10.02
N GLN A 97 -3.64 -39.53 10.73
CA GLN A 97 -3.66 -39.25 12.17
C GLN A 97 -2.90 -37.96 12.47
N ALA A 98 -3.56 -37.02 13.16
CA ALA A 98 -2.87 -35.83 13.65
C ALA A 98 -2.01 -36.19 14.86
N ALA A 99 -0.76 -35.72 14.84
CA ALA A 99 0.13 -35.82 15.99
C ALA A 99 -0.42 -35.02 17.18
N GLN A 100 -0.05 -35.44 18.39
CA GLN A 100 -0.38 -34.68 19.60
C GLN A 100 0.59 -33.51 19.78
N GLY A 101 0.04 -32.32 20.02
CA GLY A 101 0.80 -31.11 20.30
C GLY A 101 0.87 -30.16 19.11
N LEU A 102 1.24 -28.92 19.41
CA LEU A 102 1.45 -27.85 18.45
C LEU A 102 2.62 -27.01 18.96
N LEU A 103 3.57 -26.70 18.08
CA LEU A 103 4.67 -25.80 18.38
C LEU A 103 4.29 -24.39 17.91
N ASP A 104 4.07 -23.48 18.86
CA ASP A 104 3.76 -22.07 18.58
C ASP A 104 4.90 -21.20 19.13
N VAL A 105 5.64 -20.56 18.23
CA VAL A 105 6.76 -19.68 18.57
C VAL A 105 6.37 -18.25 18.23
N TYR A 106 5.94 -17.50 19.25
CA TYR A 106 5.44 -16.13 19.10
C TYR A 106 6.20 -15.14 20.00
N PRO A 107 7.47 -14.84 19.66
CA PRO A 107 8.27 -13.88 20.41
C PRO A 107 7.66 -12.48 20.32
N GLY A 108 7.57 -11.78 21.45
CA GLY A 108 7.05 -10.42 21.49
C GLY A 108 5.54 -10.30 21.25
N LYS A 109 4.76 -11.37 21.54
CA LYS A 109 3.30 -11.34 21.49
C LYS A 109 2.74 -10.08 22.15
N GLN A 110 1.96 -9.32 21.39
CA GLN A 110 1.31 -8.11 21.88
C GLN A 110 -0.18 -8.36 22.10
N GLU A 111 -0.71 -7.93 23.24
CA GLU A 111 -2.16 -7.89 23.43
C GLU A 111 -2.76 -6.76 22.61
N GLN A 112 -3.92 -7.03 22.00
CA GLN A 112 -4.69 -6.00 21.32
C GLN A 112 -5.17 -4.97 22.36
N LYS A 113 -4.73 -3.73 22.19
CA LYS A 113 -5.13 -2.63 23.07
C LYS A 113 -6.48 -2.09 22.62
N PRO A 114 -7.43 -1.85 23.55
CA PRO A 114 -8.67 -1.18 23.21
C PRO A 114 -8.39 0.26 22.77
N ILE A 115 -9.12 0.70 21.76
CA ILE A 115 -9.10 2.06 21.23
C ILE A 115 -10.25 2.82 21.88
N LEU A 116 -9.95 3.98 22.46
CA LEU A 116 -10.97 4.87 23.00
C LEU A 116 -11.66 5.62 21.86
N LEU A 117 -12.97 5.42 21.72
CA LEU A 117 -13.82 6.10 20.75
C LEU A 117 -14.73 7.10 21.47
N ARG A 118 -14.60 8.39 21.13
CA ARG A 118 -15.39 9.48 21.70
C ARG A 118 -16.46 9.92 20.71
N ALA A 119 -17.71 9.99 21.13
CA ALA A 119 -18.81 10.47 20.28
C ALA A 119 -18.57 11.89 19.74
N ASP A 120 -18.00 12.78 20.56
CA ASP A 120 -17.64 14.14 20.15
C ASP A 120 -16.58 14.15 19.03
N ARG A 121 -15.67 13.17 19.02
CA ARG A 121 -14.66 13.05 17.97
C ARG A 121 -15.28 12.58 16.66
N VAL A 122 -16.23 11.63 16.72
CA VAL A 122 -17.03 11.19 15.56
C VAL A 122 -17.71 12.40 14.94
N LYS A 123 -18.46 13.18 15.74
CA LYS A 123 -19.14 14.39 15.29
C LYS A 123 -18.18 15.42 14.70
N ARG A 124 -17.03 15.63 15.34
CA ARG A 124 -16.02 16.60 14.89
C ARG A 124 -15.39 16.22 13.54
N LEU A 125 -15.09 14.95 13.31
CA LEU A 125 -14.46 14.50 12.06
C LEU A 125 -15.47 14.37 10.92
N LEU A 126 -16.65 13.82 11.18
CA LEU A 126 -17.65 13.57 10.14
C LEU A 126 -18.57 14.76 9.88
N GLY A 127 -18.67 15.72 10.81
CA GLY A 127 -19.57 16.86 10.67
C GLY A 127 -21.07 16.50 10.82
N VAL A 128 -21.37 15.28 11.25
CA VAL A 128 -22.72 14.78 11.53
C VAL A 128 -22.74 14.07 12.87
N GLU A 129 -23.83 14.21 13.60
CA GLU A 129 -24.02 13.56 14.89
C GLU A 129 -24.68 12.20 14.70
N PHE A 130 -24.05 11.15 15.22
CA PHE A 130 -24.61 9.81 15.32
C PHE A 130 -24.86 9.48 16.79
N SER A 131 -25.98 8.81 17.08
CA SER A 131 -26.26 8.42 18.45
C SER A 131 -25.25 7.37 18.95
N PRO A 132 -24.96 7.31 20.26
CA PRO A 132 -24.10 6.28 20.83
C PRO A 132 -24.57 4.86 20.47
N ASP A 133 -25.88 4.63 20.46
CA ASP A 133 -26.47 3.33 20.09
C ASP A 133 -26.20 2.97 18.62
N GLN A 134 -26.28 3.94 17.70
CA GLN A 134 -25.99 3.71 16.29
C GLN A 134 -24.52 3.37 16.07
N ILE A 135 -23.61 4.08 16.74
CA ILE A 135 -22.17 3.81 16.72
C ILE A 135 -21.89 2.41 17.27
N ALA A 136 -22.44 2.09 18.44
CA ALA A 136 -22.21 0.82 19.12
C ALA A 136 -22.75 -0.36 18.29
N SER A 137 -23.98 -0.24 17.77
CA SER A 137 -24.60 -1.25 16.91
C SER A 137 -23.79 -1.51 15.65
N THR A 138 -23.30 -0.45 15.00
CA THR A 138 -22.48 -0.54 13.79
C THR A 138 -21.18 -1.32 14.04
N LEU A 139 -20.44 -0.96 15.10
CA LEU A 139 -19.18 -1.62 15.41
C LEU A 139 -19.39 -3.07 15.89
N THR A 140 -20.46 -3.33 16.63
CA THR A 140 -20.82 -4.70 17.03
C THR A 140 -21.12 -5.59 15.82
N LEU A 141 -21.86 -5.08 14.83
CA LEU A 141 -22.16 -5.82 13.59
C LEU A 141 -20.90 -6.18 12.79
N LEU A 142 -19.87 -5.34 12.88
CA LEU A 142 -18.57 -5.57 12.26
C LEU A 142 -17.67 -6.53 13.06
N GLY A 143 -18.13 -6.99 14.23
CA GLY A 143 -17.43 -7.94 15.10
C GLY A 143 -16.41 -7.30 16.05
N PHE A 144 -16.49 -5.99 16.28
CA PHE A 144 -15.70 -5.34 17.31
C PHE A 144 -16.23 -5.68 18.71
N ASP A 145 -15.32 -5.84 19.67
CA ASP A 145 -15.68 -6.00 21.09
C ASP A 145 -15.78 -4.62 21.74
N LEU A 146 -16.94 -4.32 22.33
CA LEU A 146 -17.25 -3.01 22.92
C LEU A 146 -17.34 -3.15 24.44
N LYS A 147 -16.56 -2.36 25.14
CA LYS A 147 -16.62 -2.24 26.60
C LYS A 147 -17.02 -0.82 26.99
N PRO A 148 -17.81 -0.66 28.07
CA PRO A 148 -18.13 0.67 28.59
C PRO A 148 -16.83 1.38 29.00
N ALA A 149 -16.73 2.65 28.62
CA ALA A 149 -15.66 3.55 29.08
C ALA A 149 -16.13 4.34 30.32
N PRO A 150 -15.24 5.12 30.97
CA PRO A 150 -15.60 5.91 32.15
C PRO A 150 -16.73 6.93 31.92
N SER A 151 -16.87 7.45 30.69
CA SER A 151 -17.96 8.34 30.30
C SER A 151 -19.00 7.61 29.45
N ALA A 152 -20.28 7.97 29.62
CA ALA A 152 -21.38 7.44 28.82
C ALA A 152 -21.30 7.83 27.32
N SER A 153 -20.50 8.83 26.97
CA SER A 153 -20.24 9.27 25.59
C SER A 153 -19.00 8.63 24.95
N GLU A 154 -18.40 7.66 25.63
CA GLU A 154 -17.15 7.00 25.25
C GLU A 154 -17.31 5.48 25.19
N LEU A 155 -16.58 4.85 24.28
CA LEU A 155 -16.52 3.40 24.13
C LEU A 155 -15.06 2.94 24.09
N LEU A 156 -14.76 1.86 24.79
CA LEU A 156 -13.49 1.13 24.61
C LEU A 156 -13.75 0.03 23.59
N VAL A 157 -13.13 0.15 22.42
CA VAL A 157 -13.40 -0.73 21.27
C VAL A 157 -12.15 -1.54 20.96
N THR A 158 -12.28 -2.86 20.94
CA THR A 158 -11.19 -3.77 20.55
C THR A 158 -11.47 -4.32 19.16
N ALA A 159 -10.54 -4.11 18.23
CA ALA A 159 -10.65 -4.62 16.87
C ALA A 159 -10.52 -6.14 16.86
N PRO A 160 -11.35 -6.87 16.09
CA PRO A 160 -11.18 -8.30 15.95
C PRO A 160 -9.86 -8.61 15.24
N TYR A 161 -9.30 -9.80 15.47
CA TYR A 161 -7.97 -10.16 14.94
C TYR A 161 -7.85 -10.06 13.41
N TRP A 162 -8.92 -10.22 12.65
CA TRP A 162 -8.89 -10.09 11.19
C TRP A 162 -8.86 -8.63 10.68
N ARG A 163 -8.96 -7.64 11.58
CA ARG A 163 -8.87 -6.21 11.28
C ARG A 163 -7.51 -5.66 11.69
N SER A 164 -6.48 -6.11 10.99
CA SER A 164 -5.09 -5.65 11.17
C SER A 164 -4.86 -4.21 10.70
N ASP A 165 -5.87 -3.54 10.14
CA ASP A 165 -5.83 -2.16 9.66
C ASP A 165 -6.23 -1.14 10.74
N VAL A 166 -6.96 -1.57 11.78
CA VAL A 166 -7.60 -0.66 12.76
C VAL A 166 -6.76 -0.49 14.02
N HIS A 167 -6.21 0.71 14.20
CA HIS A 167 -5.30 1.03 15.32
C HIS A 167 -5.62 2.36 16.01
N LEU A 168 -6.33 3.25 15.33
CA LEU A 168 -6.62 4.61 15.78
C LEU A 168 -8.12 4.83 15.91
N GLU A 169 -8.48 5.84 16.70
CA GLU A 169 -9.87 6.31 16.81
C GLU A 169 -10.44 6.73 15.45
N ALA A 170 -9.61 7.28 14.56
CA ALA A 170 -10.02 7.67 13.20
C ALA A 170 -10.45 6.47 12.35
N ASP A 171 -9.78 5.32 12.50
CA ASP A 171 -10.09 4.10 11.75
C ASP A 171 -11.48 3.56 12.17
N LEU A 172 -11.80 3.63 13.46
CA LEU A 172 -13.15 3.30 13.95
C LEU A 172 -14.21 4.28 13.43
N ILE A 173 -13.87 5.57 13.35
CA ILE A 173 -14.78 6.61 12.83
C ILE A 173 -15.06 6.37 11.34
N GLU A 174 -14.05 5.96 10.56
CA GLU A 174 -14.24 5.55 9.17
C GLU A 174 -15.18 4.34 9.06
N GLU A 175 -15.02 3.33 9.92
CA GLU A 175 -15.90 2.16 9.93
C GLU A 175 -17.36 2.52 10.22
N VAL A 176 -17.60 3.43 11.16
CA VAL A 176 -18.93 3.97 11.44
C VAL A 176 -19.47 4.69 10.20
N ALA A 177 -18.69 5.61 9.61
CA ALA A 177 -19.11 6.38 8.44
C ALA A 177 -19.44 5.47 7.25
N ARG A 178 -18.60 4.47 6.99
CA ARG A 178 -18.70 3.57 5.83
C ARG A 178 -19.94 2.69 5.90
N ILE A 179 -20.28 2.18 7.08
CA ILE A 179 -21.46 1.32 7.28
C ILE A 179 -22.74 2.13 7.40
N VAL A 180 -22.70 3.29 8.07
CA VAL A 180 -23.87 4.16 8.15
C VAL A 180 -24.23 4.75 6.78
N GLY A 181 -23.21 5.01 5.95
CA GLY A 181 -23.33 5.53 4.59
C GLY A 181 -22.76 6.94 4.47
N TYR A 182 -21.82 7.14 3.55
CA TYR A 182 -21.22 8.45 3.28
C TYR A 182 -22.24 9.45 2.73
N ASP A 183 -23.32 8.96 2.11
CA ASP A 183 -24.45 9.75 1.62
C ASP A 183 -25.20 10.49 2.75
N LYS A 184 -25.09 10.01 4.00
CA LYS A 184 -25.68 10.66 5.17
C LYS A 184 -24.82 11.79 5.74
N ILE A 185 -23.59 11.93 5.26
CA ILE A 185 -22.70 13.02 5.68
C ILE A 185 -23.05 14.27 4.86
N PRO A 186 -23.52 15.36 5.50
CA PRO A 186 -23.98 16.54 4.79
C PRO A 186 -22.81 17.28 4.12
N ILE A 187 -23.01 17.69 2.87
CA ILE A 187 -22.10 18.62 2.20
C ILE A 187 -22.28 19.99 2.84
N THR A 188 -21.25 20.48 3.52
CA THR A 188 -21.26 21.78 4.18
C THR A 188 -20.15 22.67 3.63
N MET A 189 -20.39 23.98 3.61
CA MET A 189 -19.33 24.95 3.34
C MET A 189 -18.44 25.09 4.57
N LEU A 190 -17.18 25.47 4.36
CA LEU A 190 -16.29 25.83 5.46
C LEU A 190 -16.94 26.94 6.30
N GLY A 191 -16.88 26.80 7.62
CA GLY A 191 -17.47 27.77 8.56
C GLY A 191 -16.79 29.14 8.59
N ARG A 192 -15.79 29.37 7.72
CA ARG A 192 -15.11 30.65 7.57
C ARG A 192 -14.95 30.98 6.08
N PRO A 193 -15.03 32.27 5.70
CA PRO A 193 -14.74 32.66 4.34
C PRO A 193 -13.30 32.27 3.97
N LEU A 194 -13.10 31.93 2.70
CA LEU A 194 -11.76 31.71 2.17
C LEU A 194 -10.91 32.98 2.39
N PRO A 195 -9.62 32.83 2.75
CA PRO A 195 -8.73 33.97 2.81
C PRO A 195 -8.68 34.66 1.45
N ARG A 196 -8.43 35.97 1.44
CA ARG A 196 -8.28 36.73 0.20
C ARG A 196 -7.16 36.12 -0.63
N GLN A 197 -7.46 35.78 -1.88
CA GLN A 197 -6.41 35.39 -2.82
C GLN A 197 -5.53 36.60 -3.09
N ASN A 198 -4.23 36.46 -2.81
CA ASN A 198 -3.21 37.40 -3.24
C ASN A 198 -2.31 36.68 -4.25
N PRO A 199 -2.79 36.47 -5.49
CA PRO A 199 -2.02 35.73 -6.48
C PRO A 199 -0.72 36.48 -6.78
N GLU A 200 0.37 35.75 -6.92
CA GLU A 200 1.63 36.35 -7.30
C GLU A 200 1.48 37.11 -8.63
N PRO A 201 2.00 38.35 -8.76
CA PRO A 201 1.87 39.16 -9.96
C PRO A 201 2.26 38.43 -11.26
N VAL A 202 3.21 37.49 -11.17
CA VAL A 202 3.66 36.65 -12.28
C VAL A 202 2.54 35.81 -12.90
N ILE A 203 1.54 35.38 -12.13
CA ILE A 203 0.41 34.60 -12.65
C ILE A 203 -0.43 35.46 -13.61
N GLY A 204 -0.72 36.69 -13.18
CA GLY A 204 -1.43 37.67 -14.00
C GLY A 204 -0.65 38.03 -15.26
N LEU A 205 0.67 38.22 -15.14
CA LEU A 205 1.55 38.48 -16.27
C LEU A 205 1.55 37.32 -17.28
N LYS A 206 1.73 36.07 -16.83
CA LYS A 206 1.68 34.87 -17.69
C LYS A 206 0.37 34.81 -18.49
N LYS A 207 -0.77 35.09 -17.85
CA LYS A 207 -2.08 35.13 -18.53
C LYS A 207 -2.13 36.20 -19.61
N LYS A 208 -1.66 37.43 -19.32
CA LYS A 208 -1.61 38.52 -20.30
C LYS A 208 -0.72 38.19 -21.49
N VAL A 209 0.48 37.65 -21.24
CA VAL A 209 1.43 37.25 -22.30
C VAL A 209 0.82 36.16 -23.19
N ARG A 210 0.21 35.12 -22.60
CA ARG A 210 -0.48 34.08 -23.36
C ARG A 210 -1.58 34.65 -24.27
N GLN A 211 -2.44 35.51 -23.73
CA GLN A 211 -3.52 36.13 -24.49
C GLN A 211 -3.00 37.01 -25.63
N ALA A 212 -1.93 37.77 -25.39
CA ALA A 212 -1.30 38.58 -26.43
C ALA A 212 -0.73 37.71 -27.56
N LEU A 213 0.03 36.65 -27.23
CA LEU A 213 0.60 35.73 -28.23
C LEU A 213 -0.50 35.04 -29.06
N ALA A 214 -1.56 34.56 -28.41
CA ALA A 214 -2.71 34.00 -29.12
C ALA A 214 -3.37 35.02 -30.06
N GLY A 215 -3.46 36.30 -29.65
CA GLY A 215 -3.96 37.40 -30.49
C GLY A 215 -3.09 37.69 -31.71
N TYR A 216 -1.80 37.37 -31.66
CA TYR A 216 -0.88 37.45 -32.80
C TYR A 216 -0.86 36.18 -33.67
N GLY A 217 -1.71 35.19 -33.39
CA GLY A 217 -1.81 33.95 -34.17
C GLY A 217 -0.87 32.84 -33.73
N PHE A 218 -0.18 32.96 -32.59
CA PHE A 218 0.60 31.86 -32.03
C PHE A 218 -0.32 30.81 -31.38
N GLN A 219 0.03 29.54 -31.52
CA GLN A 219 -0.64 28.42 -30.86
C GLN A 219 0.17 27.97 -29.63
N GLU A 220 -0.46 27.94 -28.46
CA GLU A 220 0.16 27.37 -27.26
C GLU A 220 0.23 25.85 -27.39
N VAL A 221 1.40 25.28 -27.13
CA VAL A 221 1.65 23.84 -27.13
C VAL A 221 2.20 23.41 -25.78
N ILE A 222 1.82 22.21 -25.33
CA ILE A 222 2.38 21.58 -24.14
C ILE A 222 3.26 20.43 -24.61
N THR A 223 4.56 20.58 -24.42
CA THR A 223 5.57 19.60 -24.83
C THR A 223 6.17 18.89 -23.61
N TYR A 224 6.66 17.66 -23.81
CA TYR A 224 7.24 16.85 -22.74
C TYR A 224 8.41 17.56 -22.05
N SER A 225 8.46 17.42 -20.73
CA SER A 225 9.60 17.88 -19.91
C SER A 225 10.83 17.02 -20.10
N LEU A 226 10.63 15.74 -20.47
CA LEU A 226 11.71 14.80 -20.76
C LEU A 226 12.02 14.79 -22.25
N THR A 227 13.31 14.68 -22.57
CA THR A 227 13.82 14.66 -23.93
C THR A 227 15.15 13.90 -24.00
N GLY A 228 15.54 13.47 -25.19
CA GLY A 228 16.84 12.85 -25.42
C GLY A 228 17.95 13.89 -25.49
N ARG A 229 19.17 13.49 -25.14
CA ARG A 229 20.35 14.37 -25.20
C ARG A 229 20.56 14.98 -26.58
N GLU A 230 20.36 14.17 -27.62
CA GLU A 230 20.52 14.57 -29.03
C GLU A 230 19.66 15.79 -29.41
N VAL A 231 18.40 15.83 -28.95
CA VAL A 231 17.47 16.95 -29.25
C VAL A 231 17.97 18.25 -28.62
N MET A 232 18.55 18.19 -27.42
CA MET A 232 19.09 19.37 -26.75
C MET A 232 20.39 19.86 -27.43
N GLU A 233 21.28 18.94 -27.79
CA GLU A 233 22.54 19.25 -28.46
C GLU A 233 22.33 19.89 -29.84
N LYS A 234 21.31 19.45 -30.60
CA LYS A 234 20.94 20.05 -31.89
C LYS A 234 20.61 21.54 -31.80
N VAL A 235 20.09 22.02 -30.67
CA VAL A 235 19.73 23.43 -30.46
C VAL A 235 20.89 24.28 -29.94
N PHE A 236 21.86 23.66 -29.25
CA PHE A 236 22.98 24.33 -28.57
C PHE A 236 24.34 23.97 -29.17
N GLN A 237 24.44 23.79 -30.49
CA GLN A 237 25.68 23.42 -31.19
C GLN A 237 26.90 24.35 -30.93
N ARG A 238 26.70 25.52 -30.33
CA ARG A 238 27.74 26.55 -30.08
C ARG A 238 28.00 26.86 -28.60
N SER A 239 27.36 26.16 -27.67
CA SER A 239 27.53 26.38 -26.23
C SER A 239 27.36 25.05 -25.49
N PRO A 240 28.09 24.81 -24.38
CA PRO A 240 27.75 23.70 -23.51
C PRO A 240 26.28 23.79 -23.07
N LEU A 241 25.66 22.63 -22.87
CA LEU A 241 24.35 22.53 -22.25
C LEU A 241 24.48 22.99 -20.80
N GLU A 242 24.19 24.26 -20.54
CA GLU A 242 24.19 24.82 -19.20
C GLU A 242 22.75 25.18 -18.76
N PRO A 243 22.30 24.67 -17.60
CA PRO A 243 22.95 23.67 -16.74
C PRO A 243 23.01 22.27 -17.37
N GLU A 244 23.87 21.38 -16.85
CA GLU A 244 23.91 19.98 -17.31
C GLU A 244 22.51 19.35 -17.11
N PRO A 245 21.96 18.65 -18.12
CA PRO A 245 20.64 18.04 -18.01
C PRO A 245 20.58 16.96 -16.92
N ILE A 246 19.48 16.95 -16.16
CA ILE A 246 19.28 15.93 -15.12
C ILE A 246 18.82 14.62 -15.78
N HIS A 247 19.60 13.56 -15.61
CA HIS A 247 19.30 12.22 -16.13
C HIS A 247 18.35 11.44 -15.21
N LEU A 248 17.40 10.71 -15.79
CA LEU A 248 16.55 9.77 -15.08
C LEU A 248 17.29 8.45 -14.83
N ALA A 249 17.32 7.99 -13.58
CA ALA A 249 17.95 6.71 -13.23
C ALA A 249 17.30 5.49 -13.91
N ASN A 250 16.00 5.58 -14.20
CA ASN A 250 15.16 4.53 -14.77
C ASN A 250 14.32 5.06 -15.94
N ALA A 251 14.98 5.68 -16.92
CA ALA A 251 14.32 6.14 -18.13
C ALA A 251 13.65 4.97 -18.88
N MET A 252 12.40 5.16 -19.30
CA MET A 252 11.67 4.13 -20.05
C MET A 252 12.15 4.03 -21.51
N THR A 253 12.61 5.14 -22.09
CA THR A 253 13.21 5.19 -23.43
C THR A 253 14.34 6.23 -23.49
N ALA A 254 15.25 6.08 -24.46
CA ALA A 254 16.36 7.02 -24.65
C ALA A 254 15.88 8.41 -25.10
N GLU A 255 14.74 8.50 -25.80
CA GLU A 255 14.16 9.77 -26.24
C GLU A 255 13.59 10.61 -25.08
N GLN A 256 13.47 10.03 -23.87
CA GLN A 256 12.89 10.68 -22.69
C GLN A 256 13.73 10.43 -21.42
N GLU A 257 15.05 10.45 -21.56
CA GLU A 257 15.96 10.12 -20.45
C GLU A 257 16.46 11.35 -19.66
N TYR A 258 16.37 12.56 -20.21
CA TYR A 258 16.82 13.79 -19.56
C TYR A 258 15.72 14.83 -19.37
N LEU A 259 15.75 15.57 -18.25
CA LEU A 259 14.96 16.80 -18.10
C LEU A 259 15.53 17.91 -18.99
N ARG A 260 14.68 18.50 -19.83
CA ARG A 260 15.07 19.59 -20.73
C ARG A 260 15.54 20.82 -19.95
N THR A 261 16.60 21.46 -20.45
CA THR A 261 17.13 22.71 -19.89
C THR A 261 16.47 23.96 -20.48
N ASN A 262 15.73 23.78 -21.57
CA ASN A 262 15.05 24.84 -22.32
C ASN A 262 13.84 24.28 -23.10
N LEU A 263 12.99 25.16 -23.61
CA LEU A 263 11.78 24.76 -24.34
C LEU A 263 11.99 24.60 -25.87
N ARG A 264 13.09 25.10 -26.42
CA ARG A 264 13.28 25.24 -27.88
C ARG A 264 13.34 23.89 -28.58
N GLY A 265 14.06 22.92 -28.00
CA GLY A 265 14.21 21.58 -28.58
C GLY A 265 12.86 20.92 -28.83
N ASN A 266 12.05 20.78 -27.78
CA ASN A 266 10.74 20.15 -27.93
C ASN A 266 9.73 21.00 -28.73
N LEU A 267 9.87 22.33 -28.74
CA LEU A 267 9.05 23.18 -29.61
C LEU A 267 9.34 22.92 -31.09
N LEU A 268 10.61 22.73 -31.46
CA LEU A 268 10.99 22.40 -32.84
C LEU A 268 10.55 20.99 -33.22
N VAL A 269 10.69 20.02 -32.33
CA VAL A 269 10.15 18.66 -32.54
C VAL A 269 8.64 18.69 -32.74
N ALA A 270 7.91 19.50 -31.96
CA ALA A 270 6.48 19.66 -32.15
C ALA A 270 6.17 20.31 -33.51
N LEU A 271 6.96 21.29 -33.94
CA LEU A 271 6.80 21.92 -35.25
C LEU A 271 7.08 20.94 -36.40
N GLU A 272 8.12 20.10 -36.29
CA GLU A 272 8.47 19.08 -37.29
C GLU A 272 7.35 18.05 -37.50
N ALA A 273 6.57 17.78 -36.45
CA ALA A 273 5.46 16.83 -36.51
C ALA A 273 4.14 17.43 -37.06
N ASN A 274 4.06 18.76 -37.28
CA ASN A 274 2.90 19.43 -37.87
C ASN A 274 3.06 19.59 -39.39
#